data_AF-A0AAN9K6N1-F1
#
_entry.id   AF-A0AAN9K6N1-F1
#
_cell.length_a   1.000
_cell.length_b   1.000
_cell.length_c   1.000
_cell.angle_alpha   90.00
_cell.angle_beta   90.00
_cell.angle_gamma   90.00
#
_symmetry.space_group_name_H-M   'P 1'
#
loop_
_entity.id
_entity.type
_entity.pdbx_description
1 polymer ?
#
loop_
_entity_poly.entity_id
_entity_poly.type
_entity_poly.pdbx_seq_one_letter_code
_entity_poly.pdbx_strand_id
1 'polypeptide(L)'
;MTIHSIVIQKLLSTNAQVGRRVAAHHFKVYTYGFRNKMAIIDSDKTLIALRSACNFMASLARHNGRFMFINTNPLFDDIFQLMTNKVGSYRHSANALWRTGGFLTNSYSPKKFRSRNKKLIFGPTQPPDCIVIVDTERKSSVINEAFKLQIPVVALVDSAMPLDCYNRIAYPVPANDSVQFVYLFCNLITKTLLLERNKSAAAREEALQIEEHRAKAKAKAKSDLAKIGVTVFPYASLAPLPEDIEETKKLLDKLAVLKFDSAPGRSMGLDGPKSTIDISDGWTFMDLIINQIETLNSKYGCRVPLLLFYKDNTNDSTQKVLEKHLKSGVEVHTLKQGEGTELKLHQSQEEVRPFDDIDMFSLLMTGGTLDSLLSQGKEYILVMKSDNVATIIDPNILNHLMTNDIEYCIEVVPSNLFNLILTPMNFKLQEIARNQDKHLKDNFKLIDTTNMWVSLRAIKRLVDFEGLKHGKPSASKEKDYDLTLPQDSETGLAIQLFNNVTGVSVPESRYLPLDATSDLLILQSDLYTCVEGVLTRNPARTNPSNPVIDLGPEFEKVGDFQNRFRSIPSIIELDSLTVRGDVWFGDNITLKGQVTIAAKPGLKLEISDGVIIENKEINDPADI
;
A
#
# COMPACT_ATOMS: atom_id res chain seq x y z
N MET A 1 -46.07 3.29 -17.16
CA MET A 1 -46.06 2.27 -16.07
C MET A 1 -44.66 2.16 -15.53
N THR A 2 -44.47 2.23 -14.21
CA THR A 2 -43.14 2.08 -13.57
C THR A 2 -42.67 0.62 -13.61
N ILE A 3 -41.36 0.36 -13.56
CA ILE A 3 -40.81 -1.01 -13.46
C ILE A 3 -41.43 -1.75 -12.26
N HIS A 4 -41.63 -1.04 -11.15
CA HIS A 4 -42.34 -1.56 -9.98
C HIS A 4 -43.73 -2.08 -10.32
N SER A 5 -44.56 -1.28 -10.99
CA SER A 5 -45.92 -1.69 -11.39
C SER A 5 -45.95 -2.91 -12.31
N ILE A 6 -44.98 -3.05 -13.21
CA ILE A 6 -44.87 -4.20 -14.12
C ILE A 6 -44.54 -5.49 -13.33
N VAL A 7 -43.62 -5.39 -12.36
CA VAL A 7 -43.23 -6.54 -11.54
C VAL A 7 -44.37 -6.98 -10.63
N ILE A 8 -45.07 -6.04 -9.99
CA ILE A 8 -46.26 -6.35 -9.19
C ILE A 8 -47.36 -6.99 -10.05
N GLN A 9 -47.63 -6.45 -11.25
CA GLN A 9 -48.57 -7.06 -12.18
C GLN A 9 -48.16 -8.49 -12.55
N LYS A 10 -46.86 -8.75 -12.71
CA LYS A 10 -46.35 -10.10 -12.98
C LYS A 10 -46.58 -11.03 -11.80
N LEU A 11 -46.30 -10.60 -10.56
CA LEU A 11 -46.58 -11.38 -9.35
C LEU A 11 -48.07 -11.74 -9.23
N LEU A 12 -48.94 -10.76 -9.48
CA LEU A 12 -50.39 -10.95 -9.46
C LEU A 12 -50.86 -11.94 -10.53
N SER A 13 -50.29 -11.87 -11.74
CA SER A 13 -50.61 -12.80 -12.83
C SER A 13 -50.22 -14.24 -12.53
N THR A 14 -49.24 -14.45 -11.65
CA THR A 14 -48.79 -15.78 -11.22
C THR A 14 -49.56 -16.33 -10.02
N ASN A 15 -50.61 -15.68 -9.53
CA ASN A 15 -51.37 -16.10 -8.35
C ASN A 15 -50.52 -16.27 -7.07
N ALA A 16 -49.40 -15.54 -6.97
CA ALA A 16 -48.52 -15.57 -5.80
C ALA A 16 -49.19 -14.99 -4.54
N GLN A 17 -50.13 -14.09 -4.74
CA GLN A 17 -50.90 -13.39 -3.71
C GLN A 17 -51.98 -14.24 -3.04
N VAL A 18 -52.28 -15.43 -3.56
CA VAL A 18 -53.41 -16.25 -3.10
C VAL A 18 -52.95 -17.18 -1.97
N GLY A 19 -53.07 -16.72 -0.72
CA GLY A 19 -52.76 -17.52 0.47
C GLY A 19 -53.84 -18.53 0.83
N ARG A 20 -53.63 -19.26 1.94
CA ARG A 20 -54.57 -20.27 2.44
C ARG A 20 -55.72 -19.64 3.25
N ARG A 21 -56.71 -20.47 3.59
CA ARG A 21 -57.86 -20.04 4.42
C ARG A 21 -57.48 -19.68 5.85
N VAL A 22 -56.41 -20.29 6.36
CA VAL A 22 -55.88 -20.03 7.69
C VAL A 22 -54.60 -19.20 7.53
N ALA A 23 -54.52 -18.11 8.29
CA ALA A 23 -53.32 -17.28 8.41
C ALA A 23 -52.76 -17.41 9.83
N ALA A 24 -51.55 -17.95 9.96
CA ALA A 24 -50.83 -18.00 11.22
C ALA A 24 -50.52 -16.59 11.73
N HIS A 25 -50.45 -16.43 13.06
CA HIS A 25 -50.30 -15.10 13.68
C HIS A 25 -49.07 -14.32 13.17
N HIS A 26 -47.93 -15.00 13.03
CA HIS A 26 -46.69 -14.40 12.55
C HIS A 26 -46.72 -14.02 11.07
N PHE A 27 -47.62 -14.63 10.29
CA PHE A 27 -47.77 -14.33 8.86
C PHE A 27 -48.63 -13.09 8.58
N LYS A 28 -49.30 -12.54 9.60
CA LYS A 28 -50.12 -11.32 9.45
C LYS A 28 -49.33 -10.13 8.88
N VAL A 29 -48.03 -10.05 9.14
CA VAL A 29 -47.12 -9.01 8.62
C VAL A 29 -47.04 -8.99 7.09
N TYR A 30 -47.27 -10.15 6.45
CA TYR A 30 -47.28 -10.30 4.98
C TYR A 30 -48.69 -10.35 4.41
N THR A 31 -49.73 -10.23 5.24
CA THR A 31 -51.13 -10.34 4.82
C THR A 31 -51.67 -8.95 4.53
N TYR A 32 -52.06 -8.71 3.28
CA TYR A 32 -52.75 -7.48 2.87
C TYR A 32 -54.19 -7.45 3.37
N GLY A 33 -54.88 -8.59 3.37
CA GLY A 33 -56.27 -8.71 3.82
C GLY A 33 -56.85 -10.09 3.54
N PHE A 34 -58.18 -10.22 3.61
CA PHE A 34 -58.87 -11.47 3.33
C PHE A 34 -59.92 -11.28 2.23
N ARG A 35 -60.02 -12.24 1.30
CA ARG A 35 -61.07 -12.29 0.26
C ARG A 35 -61.60 -13.71 0.15
N ASN A 36 -62.92 -13.89 0.22
CA ASN A 36 -63.57 -15.21 0.21
C ASN A 36 -62.97 -16.20 1.22
N LYS A 37 -62.66 -15.72 2.43
CA LYS A 37 -61.97 -16.47 3.49
C LYS A 37 -60.54 -16.93 3.16
N MET A 38 -59.92 -16.47 2.08
CA MET A 38 -58.50 -16.70 1.78
C MET A 38 -57.67 -15.48 2.17
N ALA A 39 -56.51 -15.70 2.77
CA ALA A 39 -55.54 -14.64 3.03
C ALA A 39 -54.96 -14.13 1.70
N ILE A 40 -54.91 -12.82 1.52
CA ILE A 40 -54.25 -12.18 0.39
C ILE A 40 -52.87 -11.73 0.84
N ILE A 41 -51.84 -12.27 0.21
CA ILE A 41 -50.43 -11.95 0.50
C ILE A 41 -50.09 -10.63 -0.19
N ASP A 42 -49.45 -9.73 0.55
CA ASP A 42 -48.99 -8.44 0.04
C ASP A 42 -47.83 -8.65 -0.95
N SER A 43 -48.09 -8.34 -2.22
CA SER A 43 -47.12 -8.51 -3.31
C SER A 43 -45.91 -7.57 -3.19
N ASP A 44 -46.05 -6.42 -2.52
CA ASP A 44 -44.91 -5.53 -2.26
C ASP A 44 -43.96 -6.17 -1.24
N LYS A 45 -44.51 -6.83 -0.21
CA LYS A 45 -43.72 -7.59 0.76
C LYS A 45 -43.06 -8.80 0.12
N THR A 46 -43.77 -9.52 -0.75
CA THR A 46 -43.19 -10.61 -1.56
C THR A 46 -42.02 -10.11 -2.38
N LEU A 47 -42.14 -8.95 -3.04
CA LEU A 47 -41.09 -8.37 -3.87
C LEU A 47 -39.86 -7.98 -3.03
N ILE A 48 -40.05 -7.37 -1.86
CA ILE A 48 -38.96 -7.01 -0.94
C ILE A 48 -38.19 -8.26 -0.48
N ALA A 49 -38.92 -9.29 -0.04
CA ALA A 49 -38.32 -10.55 0.40
C ALA A 49 -37.58 -11.26 -0.74
N LEU A 50 -38.15 -11.26 -1.94
CA LEU A 50 -37.54 -11.84 -3.14
C LEU A 50 -36.22 -11.14 -3.51
N ARG A 51 -36.19 -9.80 -3.44
CA ARG A 51 -34.96 -9.03 -3.66
C ARG A 51 -33.89 -9.35 -2.62
N SER A 52 -34.28 -9.43 -1.34
CA SER A 52 -33.37 -9.78 -0.25
C SER A 52 -32.74 -11.15 -0.47
N ALA A 53 -33.56 -12.16 -0.78
CA ALA A 53 -33.09 -13.51 -1.10
C ALA A 53 -32.13 -13.53 -2.30
N CYS A 54 -32.47 -12.83 -3.39
CA CYS A 54 -31.61 -12.75 -4.57
C CYS A 54 -30.28 -12.03 -4.31
N ASN A 55 -30.28 -10.96 -3.53
CA ASN A 55 -29.05 -10.25 -3.17
C ASN A 55 -28.12 -11.13 -2.34
N PHE A 56 -28.68 -11.88 -1.40
CA PHE A 56 -27.93 -12.85 -0.61
C PHE A 56 -27.31 -13.94 -1.51
N MET A 57 -28.11 -14.56 -2.37
CA MET A 57 -27.61 -15.58 -3.30
C MET A 57 -26.60 -15.02 -4.31
N ALA A 58 -26.76 -13.76 -4.74
CA ALA A 58 -25.79 -13.07 -5.58
C ALA A 58 -24.44 -12.89 -4.89
N SER A 59 -24.44 -12.50 -3.61
CA SER A 59 -23.21 -12.40 -2.80
C SER A 59 -22.51 -13.75 -2.68
N LEU A 60 -23.24 -14.82 -2.36
CA LEU A 60 -22.67 -16.17 -2.33
C LEU A 60 -22.11 -16.61 -3.71
N ALA A 61 -22.77 -16.23 -4.81
CA ALA A 61 -22.33 -16.58 -6.15
C ALA A 61 -20.98 -15.94 -6.52
N ARG A 62 -20.69 -14.72 -6.05
CA ARG A 62 -19.38 -14.05 -6.24
C ARG A 62 -18.24 -14.80 -5.57
N HIS A 63 -18.53 -15.44 -4.43
CA HIS A 63 -17.57 -16.27 -3.69
C HIS A 63 -17.60 -17.74 -4.13
N ASN A 64 -18.11 -18.03 -5.32
CA ASN A 64 -18.23 -19.39 -5.87
C ASN A 64 -19.02 -20.37 -4.98
N GLY A 65 -20.06 -19.86 -4.31
CA GLY A 65 -20.92 -20.65 -3.42
C GLY A 65 -21.68 -21.78 -4.13
N ARG A 66 -21.95 -22.83 -3.37
CA ARG A 66 -22.68 -24.04 -3.79
C ARG A 66 -24.13 -23.97 -3.33
N PHE A 67 -25.04 -23.99 -4.30
CA PHE A 67 -26.49 -23.92 -4.05
C PHE A 67 -27.11 -25.30 -4.20
N MET A 68 -27.99 -25.67 -3.27
CA MET A 68 -28.77 -26.90 -3.34
C MET A 68 -30.26 -26.58 -3.42
N PHE A 69 -30.91 -27.04 -4.48
CA PHE A 69 -32.33 -26.84 -4.73
C PHE A 69 -33.10 -28.09 -4.31
N ILE A 70 -34.09 -27.90 -3.44
CA ILE A 70 -34.89 -28.98 -2.89
C ILE A 70 -36.32 -28.79 -3.36
N ASN A 71 -36.71 -29.62 -4.31
CA ASN A 71 -38.12 -29.82 -4.63
C ASN A 71 -38.69 -30.88 -3.68
N THR A 72 -39.96 -30.79 -3.32
CA THR A 72 -40.68 -31.89 -2.66
C THR A 72 -41.96 -32.32 -3.35
N ASN A 73 -42.44 -31.48 -4.26
CA ASN A 73 -43.69 -31.66 -4.99
C ASN A 73 -43.37 -32.12 -6.43
N PRO A 74 -43.78 -33.33 -6.85
CA PRO A 74 -43.49 -33.82 -8.19
C PRO A 74 -43.97 -32.90 -9.32
N LEU A 75 -44.95 -32.02 -9.07
CA LEU A 75 -45.40 -31.03 -10.05
C LEU A 75 -44.31 -30.05 -10.50
N PHE A 76 -43.25 -29.86 -9.70
CA PHE A 76 -42.16 -28.93 -10.03
C PHE A 76 -40.88 -29.64 -10.49
N ASP A 77 -40.89 -30.97 -10.66
CA ASP A 77 -39.67 -31.74 -10.98
C ASP A 77 -38.99 -31.21 -12.27
N ASP A 78 -39.77 -30.95 -13.32
CA ASP A 78 -39.24 -30.42 -14.59
C ASP A 78 -38.61 -29.02 -14.44
N ILE A 79 -39.21 -28.16 -13.62
CA ILE A 79 -38.70 -26.80 -13.36
C ILE A 79 -37.34 -26.87 -12.67
N PHE A 80 -37.24 -27.72 -11.65
CA PHE A 80 -36.00 -27.92 -10.90
C PHE A 80 -34.92 -28.61 -11.73
N GLN A 81 -35.29 -29.53 -12.61
CA GLN A 81 -34.37 -30.17 -13.55
C GLN A 81 -33.75 -29.14 -14.49
N LEU A 82 -34.57 -28.30 -15.12
CA LEU A 82 -34.11 -27.23 -16.00
C LEU A 82 -33.18 -26.24 -15.28
N MET A 83 -33.53 -25.88 -14.05
CA MET A 83 -32.76 -24.93 -13.25
C MET A 83 -31.41 -25.51 -12.81
N THR A 84 -31.40 -26.74 -12.28
CA THR A 84 -30.18 -27.42 -11.82
C THR A 84 -29.21 -27.62 -12.97
N ASN A 85 -29.71 -27.97 -14.17
CA ASN A 85 -28.89 -28.11 -15.37
C ASN A 85 -28.22 -26.79 -15.78
N LYS A 86 -28.89 -25.64 -15.61
CA LYS A 86 -28.35 -24.32 -15.95
C LYS A 86 -27.36 -23.78 -14.92
N VAL A 87 -27.62 -23.97 -13.63
CA VAL A 87 -26.78 -23.43 -12.55
C VAL A 87 -25.56 -24.32 -12.28
N GLY A 88 -25.53 -25.58 -12.73
CA GLY A 88 -24.42 -26.50 -12.45
C GLY A 88 -24.33 -26.90 -10.97
N SER A 89 -25.42 -26.74 -10.22
CA SER A 89 -25.58 -27.20 -8.84
C SER A 89 -25.59 -28.75 -8.75
N TYR A 90 -25.41 -29.30 -7.55
CA TYR A 90 -25.37 -30.75 -7.25
C TYR A 90 -26.15 -31.59 -8.26
N ARG A 91 -25.41 -32.38 -9.07
CA ARG A 91 -25.96 -33.07 -10.25
C ARG A 91 -27.13 -33.98 -9.90
N HIS A 92 -28.14 -33.86 -10.75
CA HIS A 92 -29.44 -34.53 -10.80
C HIS A 92 -29.38 -36.04 -11.10
N SER A 93 -28.37 -36.79 -10.61
CA SER A 93 -28.29 -38.24 -10.89
C SER A 93 -29.08 -39.11 -9.90
N ALA A 94 -29.79 -38.53 -8.93
CA ALA A 94 -30.54 -39.30 -7.94
C ALA A 94 -31.90 -38.66 -7.63
N ASN A 95 -32.88 -38.96 -8.49
CA ASN A 95 -34.31 -38.61 -8.41
C ASN A 95 -35.08 -39.05 -7.14
N ALA A 96 -34.43 -39.26 -5.99
CA ALA A 96 -35.12 -39.67 -4.77
C ALA A 96 -34.46 -39.25 -3.45
N LEU A 97 -33.31 -38.56 -3.48
CA LEU A 97 -32.49 -38.18 -2.30
C LEU A 97 -33.31 -37.58 -1.16
N TRP A 98 -34.21 -36.65 -1.48
CA TRP A 98 -34.96 -35.84 -0.51
C TRP A 98 -36.37 -36.36 -0.22
N ARG A 99 -36.81 -37.46 -0.87
CA ARG A 99 -38.13 -38.10 -0.62
C ARG A 99 -38.08 -39.20 0.44
N THR A 100 -36.90 -39.68 0.82
CA THR A 100 -36.75 -40.94 1.57
C THR A 100 -36.28 -40.81 3.03
N GLY A 101 -35.97 -39.60 3.51
CA GLY A 101 -35.60 -39.31 4.90
C GLY A 101 -34.10 -39.44 5.19
N GLY A 102 -33.53 -38.41 5.84
CA GLY A 102 -32.09 -38.20 6.06
C GLY A 102 -31.43 -37.48 4.89
N PHE A 103 -31.01 -36.22 5.06
CA PHE A 103 -30.67 -35.34 3.93
C PHE A 103 -29.27 -34.71 3.98
N LEU A 104 -28.91 -33.98 5.04
CA LEU A 104 -27.59 -33.34 5.18
C LEU A 104 -26.77 -33.99 6.30
N THR A 105 -27.44 -34.51 7.31
CA THR A 105 -26.80 -35.05 8.52
C THR A 105 -26.27 -36.47 8.36
N ASN A 106 -26.51 -37.10 7.20
CA ASN A 106 -26.09 -38.47 6.89
C ASN A 106 -24.94 -38.55 5.87
N SER A 107 -24.29 -37.44 5.53
CA SER A 107 -23.22 -37.36 4.52
C SER A 107 -21.98 -38.22 4.83
N TYR A 108 -21.72 -38.52 6.12
CA TYR A 108 -20.57 -39.32 6.58
C TYR A 108 -20.93 -40.72 7.13
N SER A 109 -22.18 -41.16 6.97
CA SER A 109 -22.61 -42.47 7.49
C SER A 109 -21.98 -43.64 6.71
N PRO A 110 -21.47 -44.71 7.37
CA PRO A 110 -20.83 -45.83 6.69
C PRO A 110 -21.76 -46.52 5.67
N LYS A 111 -21.27 -46.75 4.45
CA LYS A 111 -22.02 -47.39 3.31
C LYS A 111 -22.61 -48.79 3.61
N LYS A 112 -22.32 -49.39 4.78
CA LYS A 112 -22.78 -50.71 5.20
C LYS A 112 -24.11 -50.71 5.97
N PHE A 113 -24.69 -49.54 6.31
CA PHE A 113 -26.02 -49.45 6.90
C PHE A 113 -27.08 -49.76 5.82
N ARG A 114 -27.42 -51.04 5.61
CA ARG A 114 -28.54 -51.45 4.75
C ARG A 114 -29.74 -51.81 5.63
N SER A 115 -30.80 -50.99 5.58
CA SER A 115 -32.11 -51.45 6.01
C SER A 115 -32.63 -52.47 5.01
N ARG A 116 -33.15 -53.61 5.48
CA ARG A 116 -33.63 -54.71 4.63
C ARG A 116 -34.71 -54.30 3.62
N ASN A 117 -35.44 -53.19 3.85
CA ASN A 117 -36.58 -52.77 3.01
C ASN A 117 -36.57 -51.29 2.55
N LYS A 118 -35.49 -50.51 2.74
CA LYS A 118 -35.41 -49.11 2.24
C LYS A 118 -34.02 -48.80 1.67
N LYS A 119 -33.98 -48.30 0.43
CA LYS A 119 -32.77 -47.78 -0.21
C LYS A 119 -32.38 -46.48 0.51
N LEU A 120 -31.39 -46.55 1.41
CA LEU A 120 -30.84 -45.38 2.09
C LEU A 120 -30.06 -44.54 1.08
N ILE A 121 -30.33 -43.24 1.07
CA ILE A 121 -29.65 -42.29 0.19
C ILE A 121 -28.86 -41.31 1.05
N PHE A 122 -27.54 -41.22 0.81
CA PHE A 122 -26.64 -40.36 1.57
C PHE A 122 -26.64 -38.93 1.03
N GLY A 123 -26.51 -37.95 1.92
CA GLY A 123 -26.33 -36.55 1.59
C GLY A 123 -25.04 -36.25 0.81
N PRO A 124 -24.88 -35.02 0.31
CA PRO A 124 -23.70 -34.65 -0.46
C PRO A 124 -22.42 -34.69 0.40
N THR A 125 -21.29 -35.07 -0.22
CA THR A 125 -19.97 -35.17 0.45
C THR A 125 -19.43 -33.84 0.92
N GLN A 126 -19.82 -32.76 0.23
CA GLN A 126 -19.56 -31.40 0.65
C GLN A 126 -20.89 -30.74 1.02
N PRO A 127 -20.98 -29.96 2.10
CA PRO A 127 -22.21 -29.27 2.45
C PRO A 127 -22.50 -28.12 1.48
N PRO A 128 -23.77 -27.85 1.14
CA PRO A 128 -24.13 -26.65 0.38
C PRO A 128 -24.01 -25.39 1.25
N ASP A 129 -23.67 -24.27 0.60
CA ASP A 129 -23.53 -22.98 1.27
C ASP A 129 -24.89 -22.25 1.38
N CYS A 130 -25.88 -22.67 0.59
CA CYS A 130 -27.26 -22.22 0.68
C CYS A 130 -28.22 -23.27 0.14
N ILE A 131 -29.38 -23.39 0.79
CA ILE A 131 -30.47 -24.29 0.38
C ILE A 131 -31.68 -23.46 -0.06
N VAL A 132 -32.28 -23.85 -1.19
CA VAL A 132 -33.51 -23.23 -1.71
C VAL A 132 -34.66 -24.24 -1.66
N ILE A 133 -35.75 -23.90 -0.95
CA ILE A 133 -36.92 -24.76 -0.74
C ILE A 133 -38.18 -24.05 -1.26
N VAL A 134 -38.93 -24.72 -2.14
CA VAL A 134 -40.15 -24.13 -2.72
C VAL A 134 -41.44 -24.62 -2.04
N ASP A 135 -41.47 -25.86 -1.55
CA ASP A 135 -42.63 -26.43 -0.85
C ASP A 135 -42.25 -26.69 0.62
N THR A 136 -42.89 -25.94 1.52
CA THR A 136 -42.58 -25.93 2.97
C THR A 136 -43.58 -26.71 3.82
N GLU A 137 -44.72 -27.13 3.27
CA GLU A 137 -45.85 -27.69 4.05
C GLU A 137 -45.55 -29.08 4.64
N ARG A 138 -44.75 -29.89 3.95
CA ARG A 138 -44.56 -31.31 4.32
C ARG A 138 -43.23 -31.68 4.96
N LYS A 139 -42.26 -30.77 5.17
CA LYS A 139 -40.90 -31.17 5.60
C LYS A 139 -40.16 -30.19 6.50
N SER A 140 -40.56 -30.13 7.76
CA SER A 140 -39.76 -29.56 8.85
C SER A 140 -38.38 -30.21 8.98
N SER A 141 -38.20 -31.47 8.56
CA SER A 141 -36.93 -32.21 8.70
C SER A 141 -35.77 -31.56 7.94
N VAL A 142 -35.97 -31.13 6.70
CA VAL A 142 -34.92 -30.49 5.88
C VAL A 142 -34.50 -29.16 6.49
N ILE A 143 -35.49 -28.35 6.90
CA ILE A 143 -35.27 -27.07 7.57
C ILE A 143 -34.51 -27.30 8.89
N ASN A 144 -34.88 -28.34 9.65
CA ASN A 144 -34.24 -28.68 10.92
C ASN A 144 -32.81 -29.18 10.74
N GLU A 145 -32.55 -29.99 9.72
CA GLU A 145 -31.19 -30.45 9.40
C GLU A 145 -30.31 -29.28 8.92
N ALA A 146 -30.81 -28.40 8.07
CA ALA A 146 -30.10 -27.20 7.63
C ALA A 146 -29.79 -26.27 8.80
N PHE A 147 -30.77 -26.03 9.68
CA PHE A 147 -30.60 -25.22 10.89
C PHE A 147 -29.52 -25.80 11.83
N LYS A 148 -29.52 -27.12 12.04
CA LYS A 148 -28.48 -27.79 12.85
C LYS A 148 -27.07 -27.62 12.27
N LEU A 149 -26.97 -27.59 10.94
CA LEU A 149 -25.69 -27.43 10.23
C LEU A 149 -25.35 -25.96 9.94
N GLN A 150 -26.14 -25.00 10.43
CA GLN A 150 -25.97 -23.56 10.18
C GLN A 150 -25.94 -23.22 8.68
N ILE A 151 -26.68 -23.97 7.85
CA ILE A 151 -26.81 -23.70 6.43
C ILE A 151 -28.03 -22.79 6.21
N PRO A 152 -27.87 -21.61 5.61
CA PRO A 152 -28.96 -20.67 5.39
C PRO A 152 -29.97 -21.22 4.38
N VAL A 153 -31.26 -21.04 4.72
CA VAL A 153 -32.40 -21.50 3.92
C VAL A 153 -33.13 -20.30 3.32
N VAL A 154 -33.25 -20.30 1.99
CA VAL A 154 -34.16 -19.43 1.24
C VAL A 154 -35.40 -20.26 0.91
N ALA A 155 -36.57 -19.85 1.36
CA ALA A 155 -37.77 -20.66 1.15
C ALA A 155 -39.05 -19.87 0.86
N LEU A 156 -39.95 -20.45 0.05
CA LEU A 156 -41.31 -19.94 -0.07
C LEU A 156 -42.11 -20.28 1.19
N VAL A 157 -42.75 -19.26 1.78
CA VAL A 157 -43.54 -19.41 2.99
C VAL A 157 -45.01 -19.12 2.71
N ASP A 158 -45.88 -20.04 3.12
CA ASP A 158 -47.33 -19.91 2.98
C ASP A 158 -47.95 -19.31 4.25
N SER A 159 -49.22 -18.89 4.13
CA SER A 159 -49.92 -18.27 5.26
C SER A 159 -50.24 -19.22 6.40
N ALA A 160 -50.18 -20.54 6.20
CA ALA A 160 -50.52 -21.55 7.18
C ALA A 160 -49.28 -22.16 7.86
N MET A 161 -48.07 -21.67 7.54
CA MET A 161 -46.81 -22.24 7.99
C MET A 161 -46.68 -22.20 9.52
N PRO A 162 -46.21 -23.28 10.18
CA PRO A 162 -45.94 -23.26 11.62
C PRO A 162 -44.77 -22.34 12.00
N LEU A 163 -44.88 -21.67 13.16
CA LEU A 163 -43.88 -20.72 13.66
C LEU A 163 -42.49 -21.36 13.83
N ASP A 164 -42.44 -22.61 14.30
CA ASP A 164 -41.19 -23.33 14.55
C ASP A 164 -40.34 -23.51 13.28
N CYS A 165 -41.00 -23.76 12.15
CA CYS A 165 -40.34 -23.89 10.86
C CYS A 165 -39.99 -22.52 10.28
N TYR A 166 -40.90 -21.56 10.41
CA TYR A 166 -40.72 -20.19 9.92
C TYR A 166 -39.47 -19.53 10.52
N ASN A 167 -39.25 -19.65 11.83
CA ASN A 167 -38.10 -19.06 12.53
C ASN A 167 -36.73 -19.64 12.12
N ARG A 168 -36.71 -20.78 11.42
CA ARG A 168 -35.49 -21.46 10.97
C ARG A 168 -35.15 -21.14 9.51
N ILE A 169 -35.95 -20.32 8.84
CA ILE A 169 -35.72 -19.87 7.47
C ILE A 169 -35.04 -18.50 7.52
N ALA A 170 -33.84 -18.40 6.94
CA ALA A 170 -33.07 -17.16 6.91
C ALA A 170 -33.68 -16.12 5.97
N TYR A 171 -34.21 -16.55 4.82
CA TYR A 171 -34.83 -15.68 3.82
C TYR A 171 -36.21 -16.21 3.42
N PRO A 172 -37.26 -15.91 4.22
CA PRO A 172 -38.62 -16.32 3.92
C PRO A 172 -39.23 -15.43 2.82
N VAL A 173 -39.73 -16.04 1.75
CA VAL A 173 -40.40 -15.35 0.63
C VAL A 173 -41.90 -15.65 0.71
N PRO A 174 -42.74 -14.70 1.16
CA PRO A 174 -44.17 -14.94 1.34
C PRO A 174 -44.86 -15.00 -0.02
N ALA A 175 -45.30 -16.18 -0.42
CA ALA A 175 -45.98 -16.40 -1.69
C ALA A 175 -46.65 -17.76 -1.72
N ASN A 176 -47.68 -17.87 -2.55
CA ASN A 176 -48.27 -19.14 -2.94
C ASN A 176 -47.38 -19.89 -3.93
N ASP A 177 -47.29 -21.22 -3.80
CA ASP A 177 -46.46 -22.10 -4.62
C ASP A 177 -47.15 -22.51 -5.95
N SER A 178 -47.80 -21.55 -6.62
CA SER A 178 -48.37 -21.81 -7.94
C SER A 178 -47.28 -22.20 -8.94
N VAL A 179 -47.56 -23.10 -9.89
CA VAL A 179 -46.58 -23.53 -10.91
C VAL A 179 -45.95 -22.33 -11.64
N GLN A 180 -46.75 -21.32 -11.95
CA GLN A 180 -46.28 -20.12 -12.64
C GLN A 180 -45.34 -19.26 -11.77
N PHE A 181 -45.65 -19.14 -10.47
CA PHE A 181 -44.81 -18.39 -9.54
C PHE A 181 -43.53 -19.15 -9.22
N VAL A 182 -43.60 -20.47 -9.00
CA VAL A 182 -42.43 -21.33 -8.80
C VAL A 182 -41.47 -21.23 -9.99
N TYR A 183 -41.98 -21.29 -11.21
CA TYR A 183 -41.15 -21.07 -12.40
C TYR A 183 -40.50 -19.68 -12.41
N LEU A 184 -41.28 -18.62 -12.11
CA LEU A 184 -40.76 -17.25 -12.05
C LEU A 184 -39.64 -17.11 -11.01
N PHE A 185 -39.88 -17.62 -9.79
CA PHE A 185 -38.93 -17.64 -8.68
C PHE A 185 -37.63 -18.35 -9.07
N CYS A 186 -37.74 -19.58 -9.56
CA CYS A 186 -36.61 -20.40 -9.96
C CYS A 186 -35.79 -19.76 -11.10
N ASN A 187 -36.47 -19.21 -12.10
CA ASN A 187 -35.82 -18.55 -13.24
C ASN A 187 -35.11 -17.25 -12.82
N LEU A 188 -35.70 -16.47 -11.91
CA LEU A 188 -35.10 -15.26 -11.38
C LEU A 188 -33.79 -15.58 -10.65
N ILE A 189 -33.80 -16.57 -9.75
CA ILE A 189 -32.60 -17.05 -9.04
C ILE A 189 -31.54 -17.50 -10.03
N THR A 190 -31.92 -18.33 -11.01
CA THR A 190 -30.99 -18.84 -12.04
C THR A 190 -30.28 -17.71 -12.77
N LYS A 191 -31.03 -16.70 -13.22
CA LYS A 191 -30.47 -15.55 -13.94
C LYS A 191 -29.51 -14.75 -13.08
N THR A 192 -29.87 -14.51 -11.80
CA THR A 192 -28.99 -13.82 -10.85
C THR A 192 -27.68 -14.57 -10.66
N LEU A 193 -27.73 -15.89 -10.44
CA LEU A 193 -26.53 -16.71 -10.23
C LEU A 193 -25.60 -16.72 -11.46
N LEU A 194 -26.16 -16.84 -12.67
CA LEU A 194 -25.38 -16.85 -13.91
C LEU A 194 -24.72 -15.50 -14.18
N LEU A 195 -25.45 -14.40 -13.94
CA LEU A 195 -24.95 -13.05 -14.17
C LEU A 195 -23.75 -12.73 -13.27
N GLU A 196 -23.81 -13.10 -11.99
CA GLU A 196 -22.71 -12.83 -11.04
C GLU A 196 -21.48 -13.71 -11.29
N ARG A 197 -21.68 -14.96 -11.73
CA ARG A 197 -20.56 -15.85 -12.12
C ARG A 197 -19.81 -15.33 -13.34
N ASN A 198 -20.52 -14.83 -14.35
CA ASN A 198 -19.90 -14.26 -15.55
C ASN A 198 -19.13 -12.97 -15.23
N LYS A 199 -19.68 -12.09 -14.38
CA LYS A 199 -18.97 -10.88 -13.93
C LYS A 199 -17.69 -11.21 -13.15
N SER A 200 -17.75 -12.21 -12.27
CA SER A 200 -16.60 -12.63 -11.47
C SER A 200 -15.49 -13.26 -12.32
N ALA A 201 -15.84 -13.96 -13.41
CA ALA A 201 -14.87 -14.50 -14.35
C ALA A 201 -14.14 -13.39 -15.13
N ALA A 202 -14.87 -12.40 -15.66
CA ALA A 202 -14.30 -11.27 -16.39
C ALA A 202 -13.36 -10.42 -15.51
N ALA A 203 -13.77 -10.11 -14.27
CA ALA A 203 -12.94 -9.35 -13.33
C ALA A 203 -11.64 -10.10 -12.93
N ARG A 204 -11.69 -11.43 -12.90
CA ARG A 204 -10.53 -12.27 -12.60
C ARG A 204 -9.54 -12.32 -13.77
N GLU A 205 -10.04 -12.34 -15.01
CA GLU A 205 -9.20 -12.26 -16.21
C GLU A 205 -8.51 -10.89 -16.33
N GLU A 206 -9.21 -9.79 -16.06
CA GLU A 206 -8.61 -8.45 -16.03
C GLU A 206 -7.53 -8.33 -14.95
N ALA A 207 -7.76 -8.86 -13.74
CA ALA A 207 -6.77 -8.84 -12.67
C ALA A 207 -5.52 -9.65 -13.00
N LEU A 208 -5.68 -10.84 -13.61
CA LEU A 208 -4.57 -11.69 -14.06
C LEU A 208 -3.75 -11.01 -15.17
N GLN A 209 -4.40 -10.32 -16.11
CA GLN A 209 -3.71 -9.56 -17.15
C GLN A 209 -2.89 -8.41 -16.57
N ILE A 210 -3.41 -7.70 -15.57
CA ILE A 210 -2.70 -6.61 -14.88
C ILE A 210 -1.47 -7.17 -14.14
N GLU A 211 -1.58 -8.29 -13.44
CA GLU A 211 -0.44 -8.95 -12.79
C GLU A 211 0.61 -9.42 -13.80
N GLU A 212 0.19 -10.00 -14.93
CA GLU A 212 1.09 -10.48 -15.97
C GLU A 212 1.84 -9.33 -16.67
N HIS A 213 1.16 -8.20 -16.93
CA HIS A 213 1.79 -6.97 -17.41
C HIS A 213 2.78 -6.41 -16.38
N ARG A 214 2.43 -6.42 -15.09
CA ARG A 214 3.31 -5.95 -14.00
C ARG A 214 4.56 -6.82 -13.84
N ALA A 215 4.41 -8.15 -13.99
CA ALA A 215 5.54 -9.09 -13.95
C ALA A 215 6.46 -8.92 -15.17
N LYS A 216 5.90 -8.75 -16.37
CA LYS A 216 6.68 -8.47 -17.60
C LYS A 216 7.43 -7.13 -17.50
N ALA A 217 6.79 -6.08 -16.96
CA ALA A 217 7.45 -4.78 -16.73
C ALA A 217 8.60 -4.87 -15.73
N LYS A 218 8.43 -5.59 -14.60
CA LYS A 218 9.51 -5.83 -13.62
C LYS A 218 10.68 -6.63 -14.22
N ALA A 219 10.40 -7.63 -15.06
CA ALA A 219 11.43 -8.42 -15.73
C ALA A 219 12.21 -7.61 -16.78
N LYS A 220 11.52 -6.74 -17.55
CA LYS A 220 12.14 -5.82 -18.51
C LYS A 220 13.02 -4.78 -17.80
N ALA A 221 12.53 -4.14 -16.76
CA ALA A 221 13.31 -3.20 -15.94
C ALA A 221 14.59 -3.83 -15.38
N LYS A 222 14.50 -5.05 -14.81
CA LYS A 222 15.67 -5.79 -14.31
C LYS A 222 16.69 -6.12 -15.41
N SER A 223 16.24 -6.43 -16.63
CA SER A 223 17.10 -6.66 -17.79
C SER A 223 17.82 -5.40 -18.27
N ASP A 224 17.14 -4.25 -18.26
CA ASP A 224 17.73 -2.99 -18.73
C ASP A 224 18.68 -2.36 -17.71
N LEU A 225 18.42 -2.54 -16.41
CA LEU A 225 19.35 -2.26 -15.31
C LEU A 225 20.68 -3.04 -15.40
N ALA A 226 20.66 -4.25 -15.97
CA ALA A 226 21.84 -5.10 -16.11
C ALA A 226 22.82 -4.60 -17.20
N LYS A 227 22.37 -3.72 -18.10
CA LYS A 227 23.15 -3.20 -19.24
C LYS A 227 23.91 -1.91 -18.90
N ILE A 228 23.56 -1.23 -17.81
CA ILE A 228 24.15 0.06 -17.43
C ILE A 228 25.34 -0.20 -16.48
N GLY A 229 26.54 0.13 -16.93
CA GLY A 229 27.73 0.20 -16.09
C GLY A 229 27.92 1.60 -15.50
N VAL A 230 28.24 1.67 -14.21
CA VAL A 230 28.56 2.90 -13.48
C VAL A 230 29.94 2.75 -12.86
N THR A 231 30.82 3.71 -13.12
CA THR A 231 32.15 3.76 -12.49
C THR A 231 32.03 4.44 -11.13
N VAL A 232 32.36 3.74 -10.05
CA VAL A 232 32.27 4.23 -8.68
C VAL A 232 33.65 4.58 -8.14
N PHE A 233 33.82 5.84 -7.72
CA PHE A 233 35.04 6.40 -7.15
C PHE A 233 34.97 6.40 -5.62
N PRO A 234 35.98 5.88 -4.90
CA PRO A 234 36.07 6.07 -3.45
C PRO A 234 36.19 7.54 -3.08
N TYR A 235 35.44 8.02 -2.09
CA TYR A 235 35.53 9.41 -1.63
C TYR A 235 36.97 9.85 -1.30
N ALA A 236 37.76 8.97 -0.67
CA ALA A 236 39.16 9.23 -0.34
C ALA A 236 40.10 9.40 -1.56
N SER A 237 39.65 9.02 -2.76
CA SER A 237 40.40 9.18 -4.02
C SER A 237 40.10 10.51 -4.73
N LEU A 238 39.13 11.27 -4.25
CA LEU A 238 38.76 12.55 -4.84
C LEU A 238 39.84 13.60 -4.59
N ALA A 239 40.06 14.48 -5.57
CA ALA A 239 40.99 15.59 -5.42
C ALA A 239 40.48 16.55 -4.32
N PRO A 240 41.35 16.99 -3.39
CA PRO A 240 40.96 17.97 -2.39
C PRO A 240 40.55 19.28 -3.04
N LEU A 241 39.78 20.08 -2.32
CA LEU A 241 39.45 21.44 -2.74
C LEU A 241 40.70 22.28 -2.98
N PRO A 242 40.63 23.24 -3.92
CA PRO A 242 41.68 24.24 -4.05
C PRO A 242 41.92 24.98 -2.72
N GLU A 243 43.17 25.24 -2.39
CA GLU A 243 43.53 25.99 -1.17
C GLU A 243 43.03 27.45 -1.23
N ASP A 244 42.78 27.97 -2.44
CA ASP A 244 42.24 29.30 -2.65
C ASP A 244 40.72 29.34 -2.37
N ILE A 245 40.34 30.20 -1.42
CA ILE A 245 38.95 30.48 -1.05
C ILE A 245 38.19 31.05 -2.25
N GLU A 246 38.83 31.83 -3.11
CA GLU A 246 38.16 32.46 -4.25
C GLU A 246 37.86 31.47 -5.38
N GLU A 247 38.72 30.46 -5.57
CA GLU A 247 38.42 29.33 -6.47
C GLU A 247 37.30 28.46 -5.92
N THR A 248 37.33 28.15 -4.61
CA THR A 248 36.26 27.40 -3.94
C THR A 248 34.93 28.13 -4.02
N LYS A 249 34.94 29.46 -3.86
CA LYS A 249 33.76 30.31 -4.05
C LYS A 249 33.20 30.19 -5.46
N LYS A 250 34.05 30.28 -6.50
CA LYS A 250 33.62 30.13 -7.90
C LYS A 250 33.00 28.76 -8.19
N LEU A 251 33.50 27.70 -7.54
CA LEU A 251 32.91 26.36 -7.63
C LEU A 251 31.51 26.34 -6.98
N LEU A 252 31.40 26.82 -5.74
CA LEU A 252 30.13 26.83 -5.00
C LEU A 252 29.08 27.76 -5.60
N ASP A 253 29.48 28.88 -6.20
CA ASP A 253 28.57 29.80 -6.90
C ASP A 253 27.88 29.14 -8.09
N LYS A 254 28.38 28.01 -8.59
CA LYS A 254 27.75 27.22 -9.65
C LYS A 254 26.83 26.09 -9.14
N LEU A 255 26.71 25.90 -7.83
CA LEU A 255 25.86 24.88 -7.21
C LEU A 255 24.46 25.41 -6.86
N ALA A 256 23.46 24.55 -7.00
CA ALA A 256 22.14 24.67 -6.39
C ALA A 256 21.79 23.40 -5.60
N VAL A 257 20.97 23.50 -4.57
CA VAL A 257 20.51 22.36 -3.76
C VAL A 257 19.01 22.21 -3.88
N LEU A 258 18.51 21.00 -4.10
CA LEU A 258 17.09 20.67 -4.23
C LEU A 258 16.71 19.58 -3.23
N LYS A 259 15.80 19.90 -2.31
CA LYS A 259 15.21 18.94 -1.38
C LYS A 259 13.77 18.62 -1.80
N PHE A 260 13.52 17.32 -1.99
CA PHE A 260 12.18 16.79 -2.18
C PHE A 260 11.51 16.54 -0.84
N ASP A 261 10.36 17.20 -0.66
CA ASP A 261 9.58 17.21 0.58
C ASP A 261 8.11 16.83 0.34
N SER A 262 7.90 15.83 -0.53
CA SER A 262 6.58 15.48 -1.08
C SER A 262 5.93 14.24 -0.45
N ALA A 263 6.67 13.43 0.32
CA ALA A 263 6.17 12.21 0.91
C ALA A 263 5.73 12.45 2.38
N PRO A 264 4.43 12.29 2.70
CA PRO A 264 4.00 12.39 4.09
C PRO A 264 4.56 11.22 4.90
N GLY A 265 5.01 11.48 6.12
CA GLY A 265 5.55 10.49 7.05
C GLY A 265 4.48 9.57 7.65
N ARG A 266 3.51 9.11 6.86
CA ARG A 266 2.34 8.32 7.32
C ARG A 266 2.74 7.02 7.99
N SER A 267 3.85 6.41 7.55
CA SER A 267 4.41 5.22 8.20
C SER A 267 4.77 5.45 9.66
N MET A 268 5.10 6.69 10.02
CA MET A 268 5.41 7.11 11.39
C MET A 268 4.25 7.93 12.01
N GLY A 269 3.04 7.87 11.42
CA GLY A 269 1.86 8.56 11.93
C GLY A 269 1.85 10.08 11.77
N LEU A 270 2.64 10.63 10.83
CA LEU A 270 2.69 12.07 10.56
C LEU A 270 1.76 12.48 9.42
N ASP A 271 1.11 13.63 9.59
CA ASP A 271 0.32 14.29 8.55
C ASP A 271 1.18 15.14 7.60
N GLY A 272 2.36 15.56 8.06
CA GLY A 272 3.35 16.35 7.32
C GLY A 272 4.55 15.53 6.80
N PRO A 273 5.52 16.19 6.15
CA PRO A 273 6.75 15.56 5.69
C PRO A 273 7.63 15.14 6.86
N LYS A 274 8.51 14.17 6.65
CA LYS A 274 9.48 13.76 7.68
C LYS A 274 10.56 14.81 7.95
N SER A 275 10.75 15.75 7.04
CA SER A 275 11.78 16.78 7.14
C SER A 275 11.54 17.79 8.28
N THR A 276 10.31 17.86 8.78
CA THR A 276 9.90 18.72 9.89
C THR A 276 9.94 18.01 11.24
N ILE A 277 10.41 16.77 11.29
CA ILE A 277 10.65 16.05 12.54
C ILE A 277 11.88 16.65 13.23
N ASP A 278 11.77 16.89 14.54
CA ASP A 278 12.88 17.32 15.37
C ASP A 278 13.92 16.18 15.49
N ILE A 279 15.16 16.49 15.11
CA ILE A 279 16.28 15.53 15.08
C ILE A 279 17.17 15.70 16.30
N SER A 280 17.56 16.94 16.63
CA SER A 280 18.49 17.21 17.73
C SER A 280 18.30 18.63 18.23
N ASP A 281 18.19 18.83 19.55
CA ASP A 281 18.10 20.15 20.20
C ASP A 281 17.02 21.10 19.62
N GLY A 282 15.89 20.55 19.16
CA GLY A 282 14.80 21.32 18.54
C GLY A 282 15.07 21.78 17.09
N TRP A 283 16.15 21.29 16.48
CA TRP A 283 16.45 21.42 15.06
C TRP A 283 15.79 20.29 14.27
N THR A 284 15.04 20.67 13.25
CA THR A 284 14.46 19.74 12.27
C THR A 284 15.47 19.34 11.21
N PHE A 285 15.20 18.28 10.45
CA PHE A 285 16.04 17.91 9.32
C PHE A 285 16.18 19.06 8.29
N MET A 286 15.11 19.81 8.06
CA MET A 286 15.17 21.02 7.23
C MET A 286 16.11 22.08 7.78
N ASP A 287 16.11 22.30 9.10
CA ASP A 287 17.01 23.26 9.72
C ASP A 287 18.48 22.85 9.54
N LEU A 288 18.79 21.55 9.62
CA LEU A 288 20.14 21.04 9.39
C LEU A 288 20.65 21.39 7.99
N ILE A 289 19.81 21.21 6.96
CA ILE A 289 20.16 21.55 5.57
C ILE A 289 20.37 23.06 5.41
N ILE A 290 19.49 23.88 5.97
CA ILE A 290 19.60 25.34 5.89
C ILE A 290 20.87 25.82 6.60
N ASN A 291 21.16 25.32 7.79
CA ASN A 291 22.37 25.66 8.55
C ASN A 291 23.65 25.25 7.82
N GLN A 292 23.66 24.11 7.13
CA GLN A 292 24.80 23.73 6.28
C GLN A 292 25.02 24.72 5.14
N ILE A 293 23.96 25.14 4.46
CA ILE A 293 24.04 26.11 3.36
C ILE A 293 24.47 27.49 3.88
N GLU A 294 23.92 27.93 5.00
CA GLU A 294 24.28 29.21 5.63
C GLU A 294 25.75 29.23 6.04
N THR A 295 26.25 28.15 6.63
CA THR A 295 27.65 27.99 7.03
C THR A 295 28.56 28.02 5.80
N LEU A 296 28.20 27.30 4.73
CA LEU A 296 28.95 27.30 3.47
C LEU A 296 29.00 28.71 2.84
N ASN A 297 27.86 29.38 2.75
CA ASN A 297 27.76 30.73 2.21
C ASN A 297 28.56 31.74 3.04
N SER A 298 28.52 31.63 4.37
CA SER A 298 29.27 32.51 5.28
C SER A 298 30.77 32.26 5.23
N LYS A 299 31.18 30.99 5.13
CA LYS A 299 32.60 30.58 5.13
C LYS A 299 33.32 30.96 3.84
N TYR A 300 32.67 30.75 2.69
CA TYR A 300 33.30 30.96 1.38
C TYR A 300 32.81 32.23 0.65
N GLY A 301 31.82 32.94 1.20
CA GLY A 301 31.23 34.13 0.58
C GLY A 301 30.49 33.83 -0.73
N CYS A 302 30.02 32.59 -0.91
CA CYS A 302 29.23 32.13 -2.05
C CYS A 302 27.73 32.32 -1.82
N ARG A 303 26.93 32.09 -2.87
CA ARG A 303 25.46 32.11 -2.78
C ARG A 303 24.85 30.83 -3.35
N VAL A 304 24.79 29.79 -2.53
CA VAL A 304 24.11 28.54 -2.87
C VAL A 304 22.62 28.66 -2.51
N PRO A 305 21.70 28.56 -3.49
CA PRO A 305 20.26 28.58 -3.24
C PRO A 305 19.73 27.20 -2.85
N LEU A 306 18.67 27.19 -2.04
CA LEU A 306 17.90 26.00 -1.68
C LEU A 306 16.55 26.01 -2.40
N LEU A 307 16.27 24.94 -3.13
CA LEU A 307 15.01 24.68 -3.82
C LEU A 307 14.22 23.64 -3.03
N LEU A 308 12.97 23.94 -2.71
CA LEU A 308 12.09 23.05 -1.95
C LEU A 308 10.91 22.63 -2.79
N PHE A 309 10.77 21.33 -3.00
CA PHE A 309 9.66 20.78 -3.78
C PHE A 309 8.59 20.14 -2.89
N TYR A 310 7.32 20.53 -3.07
CA TYR A 310 6.17 19.99 -2.34
C TYR A 310 4.97 19.71 -3.26
N LYS A 311 4.15 18.73 -2.86
CA LYS A 311 3.04 18.19 -3.67
C LYS A 311 1.68 18.82 -3.38
N ASP A 312 1.33 19.03 -2.12
CA ASP A 312 0.02 19.56 -1.70
C ASP A 312 0.17 20.76 -0.76
N ASN A 313 -0.86 21.60 -0.68
CA ASN A 313 -0.94 22.84 0.13
C ASN A 313 -0.92 22.61 1.66
N THR A 314 -0.51 21.45 2.14
CA THR A 314 -0.50 21.08 3.56
C THR A 314 0.88 21.28 4.15
N ASN A 315 1.35 22.51 4.34
CA ASN A 315 2.57 22.68 5.16
C ASN A 315 2.72 24.02 5.86
N ASP A 316 1.76 24.33 6.75
CA ASP A 316 2.00 25.26 7.87
C ASP A 316 3.29 24.89 8.63
N SER A 317 3.65 23.60 8.67
CA SER A 317 4.85 23.11 9.36
C SER A 317 6.16 23.50 8.66
N THR A 318 6.29 23.27 7.34
CA THR A 318 7.47 23.70 6.58
C THR A 318 7.55 25.22 6.52
N GLN A 319 6.43 25.94 6.38
CA GLN A 319 6.43 27.40 6.45
C GLN A 319 6.93 27.93 7.79
N LYS A 320 6.51 27.34 8.92
CA LYS A 320 7.05 27.69 10.25
C LYS A 320 8.56 27.50 10.34
N VAL A 321 9.11 26.44 9.75
CA VAL A 321 10.57 26.23 9.70
C VAL A 321 11.24 27.32 8.86
N LEU A 322 10.69 27.63 7.68
CA LEU A 322 11.22 28.68 6.82
C LEU A 322 11.15 30.08 7.46
N GLU A 323 10.09 30.37 8.21
CA GLU A 323 9.93 31.63 8.94
C GLU A 323 11.04 31.86 9.99
N LYS A 324 11.50 30.78 10.67
CA LYS A 324 12.65 30.86 11.59
C LYS A 324 13.93 31.33 10.89
N HIS A 325 14.07 30.99 9.61
CA HIS A 325 15.25 31.22 8.77
C HIS A 325 15.14 32.42 7.83
N LEU A 326 14.12 33.28 7.96
CA LEU A 326 14.00 34.48 7.11
C LEU A 326 15.17 35.48 7.25
N LYS A 327 15.96 35.35 8.33
CA LYS A 327 17.16 36.16 8.58
C LYS A 327 18.46 35.46 8.18
N SER A 328 18.45 34.15 7.96
CA SER A 328 19.64 33.47 7.44
C SER A 328 19.80 33.90 5.99
N GLY A 329 21.02 34.26 5.58
CA GLY A 329 21.29 34.84 4.26
C GLY A 329 21.10 33.87 3.08
N VAL A 330 20.32 32.81 3.25
CA VAL A 330 20.09 31.72 2.30
C VAL A 330 18.88 32.03 1.42
N GLU A 331 19.07 31.98 0.12
CA GLU A 331 17.99 32.12 -0.86
C GLU A 331 17.19 30.81 -0.96
N VAL A 332 15.93 30.83 -0.54
CA VAL A 332 15.04 29.67 -0.59
C VAL A 332 13.95 29.89 -1.63
N HIS A 333 13.85 29.01 -2.63
CA HIS A 333 12.75 28.99 -3.59
C HIS A 333 11.87 27.77 -3.40
N THR A 334 10.57 27.97 -3.53
CA THR A 334 9.56 26.94 -3.31
C THR A 334 8.92 26.54 -4.65
N LEU A 335 8.92 25.25 -4.97
CA LEU A 335 8.38 24.66 -6.19
C LEU A 335 7.16 23.81 -5.88
N LYS A 336 6.04 24.10 -6.55
CA LYS A 336 4.76 23.43 -6.33
C LYS A 336 4.39 22.53 -7.50
N GLN A 337 3.91 21.32 -7.21
CA GLN A 337 3.27 20.48 -8.21
C GLN A 337 1.87 21.04 -8.56
N GLY A 338 1.69 21.61 -9.77
CA GLY A 338 0.36 22.01 -10.26
C GLY A 338 0.29 23.25 -11.17
N GLU A 339 1.35 24.04 -11.32
CA GLU A 339 1.40 25.11 -12.32
C GLU A 339 2.01 24.60 -13.63
N GLY A 340 1.23 23.76 -14.33
CA GLY A 340 1.61 23.21 -15.64
C GLY A 340 0.85 21.92 -15.94
N THR A 341 -0.02 21.99 -16.95
CA THR A 341 -0.82 20.92 -17.62
C THR A 341 -0.99 19.59 -16.87
N GLU A 342 -2.23 19.27 -16.49
CA GLU A 342 -2.64 17.96 -15.95
C GLU A 342 -2.08 16.77 -16.76
N LEU A 343 -0.93 16.24 -16.34
CA LEU A 343 -0.56 14.86 -16.60
C LEU A 343 -1.57 14.02 -15.81
N LYS A 344 -2.58 13.49 -16.52
CA LYS A 344 -3.52 12.51 -15.98
C LYS A 344 -2.78 11.23 -15.57
N LEU A 345 -2.14 11.26 -14.41
CA LEU A 345 -1.69 10.04 -13.75
C LEU A 345 -2.93 9.38 -13.16
N HIS A 346 -3.30 8.23 -13.70
CA HIS A 346 -4.38 7.39 -13.18
C HIS A 346 -4.22 7.19 -11.67
N GLN A 347 -5.22 7.66 -10.91
CA GLN A 347 -5.36 7.39 -9.49
C GLN A 347 -5.61 5.90 -9.28
N SER A 348 -4.56 5.16 -8.96
CA SER A 348 -4.67 3.88 -8.26
C SER A 348 -4.12 4.06 -6.86
N GLN A 349 -4.96 3.74 -5.88
CA GLN A 349 -4.64 3.72 -4.46
C GLN A 349 -3.38 2.89 -4.20
N GLU A 350 -2.52 3.41 -3.33
CA GLU A 350 -1.46 2.70 -2.61
C GLU A 350 -0.58 1.77 -3.44
N GLU A 351 0.37 2.37 -4.14
CA GLU A 351 1.74 1.87 -4.31
C GLU A 351 2.51 2.98 -5.04
N VAL A 352 3.40 3.66 -4.32
CA VAL A 352 4.29 4.68 -4.85
C VAL A 352 5.08 4.05 -5.99
N ARG A 353 4.72 4.35 -7.26
CA ARG A 353 5.71 4.26 -8.33
C ARG A 353 6.84 5.19 -7.89
N PRO A 354 8.10 4.72 -7.79
CA PRO A 354 9.20 5.63 -7.55
C PRO A 354 9.10 6.69 -8.65
N PHE A 355 9.10 7.96 -8.29
CA PHE A 355 9.12 9.05 -9.26
C PHE A 355 10.22 8.74 -10.29
N ASP A 356 9.87 8.52 -11.56
CA ASP A 356 10.87 8.45 -12.61
C ASP A 356 11.61 9.79 -12.60
N ASP A 357 12.95 9.76 -12.55
CA ASP A 357 13.77 10.97 -12.41
C ASP A 357 13.44 12.03 -13.50
N ILE A 358 12.92 11.58 -14.63
CA ILE A 358 12.48 12.37 -15.79
C ILE A 358 11.30 13.30 -15.44
N ASP A 359 10.29 12.80 -14.73
CA ASP A 359 9.13 13.60 -14.31
C ASP A 359 9.56 14.72 -13.35
N MET A 360 10.59 14.46 -12.55
CA MET A 360 11.20 15.48 -11.70
C MET A 360 11.89 16.58 -12.52
N PHE A 361 12.66 16.19 -13.54
CA PHE A 361 13.38 17.13 -14.38
C PHE A 361 12.44 18.01 -15.21
N SER A 362 11.32 17.46 -15.67
CA SER A 362 10.31 18.23 -16.41
C SER A 362 9.63 19.31 -15.56
N LEU A 363 9.52 19.11 -14.24
CA LEU A 363 8.98 20.12 -13.31
C LEU A 363 9.91 21.33 -13.15
N LEU A 364 11.23 21.10 -13.11
CA LEU A 364 12.22 22.20 -13.06
C LEU A 364 12.16 23.10 -14.29
N MET A 365 11.83 22.54 -15.45
CA MET A 365 11.62 23.28 -16.70
C MET A 365 10.29 24.03 -16.71
N THR A 366 9.19 23.35 -16.39
CA THR A 366 7.84 23.94 -16.47
C THR A 366 7.70 25.17 -15.58
N GLY A 367 8.36 25.19 -14.42
CA GLY A 367 8.37 26.35 -13.51
C GLY A 367 9.33 27.48 -13.88
N GLY A 368 10.02 27.43 -15.04
CA GLY A 368 11.04 28.41 -15.45
C GLY A 368 12.28 28.48 -14.53
N THR A 369 12.34 27.60 -13.53
CA THR A 369 13.39 27.59 -12.50
C THR A 369 14.72 27.14 -13.09
N LEU A 370 14.71 26.17 -14.01
CA LEU A 370 15.95 25.71 -14.66
C LEU A 370 16.64 26.84 -15.44
N ASP A 371 15.89 27.61 -16.22
CA ASP A 371 16.43 28.73 -16.98
C ASP A 371 16.91 29.86 -16.06
N SER A 372 16.21 30.11 -14.95
CA SER A 372 16.63 31.06 -13.92
C SER A 372 17.98 30.67 -13.33
N LEU A 373 18.15 29.41 -12.89
CA LEU A 373 19.41 28.90 -12.34
C LEU A 373 20.55 28.97 -13.36
N LEU A 374 20.31 28.57 -14.60
CA LEU A 374 21.31 28.68 -15.67
C LEU A 374 21.70 30.13 -15.94
N SER A 375 20.76 31.08 -15.89
CA SER A 375 21.04 32.51 -16.08
C SER A 375 21.86 33.13 -14.93
N GLN A 376 21.73 32.57 -13.73
CA GLN A 376 22.55 32.91 -12.56
C GLN A 376 23.95 32.29 -12.61
N GLY A 377 24.26 31.48 -13.64
CA GLY A 377 25.55 30.81 -13.79
C GLY A 377 25.66 29.49 -13.03
N LYS A 378 24.54 28.91 -12.57
CA LYS A 378 24.53 27.57 -11.96
C LYS A 378 24.79 26.50 -13.02
N GLU A 379 25.60 25.50 -12.68
CA GLU A 379 25.94 24.38 -13.57
C GLU A 379 25.47 23.03 -13.03
N TYR A 380 25.45 22.85 -11.70
CA TYR A 380 25.09 21.58 -11.06
C TYR A 380 24.01 21.76 -10.01
N ILE A 381 23.22 20.70 -9.83
CA ILE A 381 22.20 20.60 -8.78
C ILE A 381 22.40 19.33 -7.96
N LEU A 382 22.45 19.47 -6.64
CA LEU A 382 22.37 18.36 -5.70
C LEU A 382 20.91 18.08 -5.40
N VAL A 383 20.43 16.89 -5.74
CA VAL A 383 19.06 16.45 -5.49
C VAL A 383 19.03 15.48 -4.32
N MET A 384 18.30 15.86 -3.27
CA MET A 384 18.12 15.10 -2.04
C MET A 384 16.70 14.51 -2.01
N LYS A 385 16.58 13.22 -2.34
CA LYS A 385 15.29 12.51 -2.38
C LYS A 385 14.97 11.75 -1.10
N SER A 386 15.97 11.19 -0.44
CA SER A 386 15.79 10.46 0.81
C SER A 386 15.52 11.39 1.98
N ASP A 387 14.96 10.79 3.02
CA ASP A 387 15.02 11.28 4.39
C ASP A 387 16.34 10.85 5.04
N ASN A 388 17.48 11.01 4.33
CA ASN A 388 18.81 10.74 4.85
C ASN A 388 19.32 11.98 5.60
N VAL A 389 19.25 11.92 6.93
CA VAL A 389 19.52 13.06 7.81
C VAL A 389 21.02 13.42 7.84
N ALA A 390 21.89 12.46 7.54
CA ALA A 390 23.34 12.65 7.50
C ALA A 390 23.87 13.17 6.16
N THR A 391 23.00 13.69 5.28
CA THR A 391 23.45 14.24 4.00
C THR A 391 24.29 15.51 4.23
N ILE A 392 25.42 15.60 3.54
CA ILE A 392 26.36 16.72 3.61
C ILE A 392 26.48 17.35 2.23
N ILE A 393 26.45 18.67 2.15
CA ILE A 393 26.72 19.40 0.91
C ILE A 393 28.25 19.49 0.75
N ASP A 394 28.83 18.58 -0.02
CA ASP A 394 30.29 18.39 -0.08
C ASP A 394 30.92 19.03 -1.33
N PRO A 395 31.77 20.06 -1.17
CA PRO A 395 32.38 20.73 -2.30
C PRO A 395 33.46 19.88 -3.01
N ASN A 396 34.05 18.87 -2.36
CA ASN A 396 35.01 17.97 -3.01
C ASN A 396 34.35 17.14 -4.11
N ILE A 397 33.11 16.70 -3.88
CA ILE A 397 32.32 15.98 -4.88
C ILE A 397 32.06 16.92 -6.07
N LEU A 398 31.60 18.15 -5.80
CA LEU A 398 31.36 19.14 -6.85
C LEU A 398 32.62 19.42 -7.69
N ASN A 399 33.78 19.56 -7.05
CA ASN A 399 35.07 19.76 -7.74
C ASN A 399 35.39 18.60 -8.69
N HIS A 400 35.19 17.36 -8.24
CA HIS A 400 35.37 16.17 -9.06
C HIS A 400 34.42 16.13 -10.26
N LEU A 401 33.15 16.51 -10.08
CA LEU A 401 32.17 16.56 -11.18
C LEU A 401 32.59 17.55 -12.27
N MET A 402 33.04 18.74 -11.87
CA MET A 402 33.47 19.78 -12.80
C MET A 402 34.76 19.43 -13.53
N THR A 403 35.74 18.87 -12.83
CA THR A 403 37.05 18.54 -13.40
C THR A 403 36.94 17.46 -14.48
N ASN A 404 36.01 16.53 -14.30
CA ASN A 404 35.84 15.37 -15.17
C ASN A 404 34.63 15.46 -16.11
N ASP A 405 33.92 16.60 -16.14
CA ASP A 405 32.71 16.82 -16.96
C ASP A 405 31.68 15.68 -16.82
N ILE A 406 31.33 15.37 -15.56
CA ILE A 406 30.40 14.28 -15.20
C ILE A 406 28.97 14.83 -15.22
N GLU A 407 28.09 14.33 -16.09
CA GLU A 407 26.71 14.87 -16.14
C GLU A 407 25.80 14.35 -15.02
N TYR A 408 26.08 13.15 -14.49
CA TYR A 408 25.25 12.49 -13.48
C TYR A 408 26.10 11.66 -12.52
N CYS A 409 25.95 11.89 -11.22
CA CYS A 409 26.65 11.19 -10.17
C CYS A 409 25.72 10.73 -9.05
N ILE A 410 25.85 9.46 -8.63
CA ILE A 410 25.10 8.89 -7.51
C ILE A 410 26.01 8.74 -6.29
N GLU A 411 25.55 9.19 -5.12
CA GLU A 411 26.19 8.85 -3.86
C GLU A 411 25.78 7.45 -3.40
N VAL A 412 26.76 6.57 -3.23
CA VAL A 412 26.57 5.19 -2.78
C VAL A 412 27.36 4.91 -1.51
N VAL A 413 26.89 3.98 -0.70
CA VAL A 413 27.58 3.51 0.51
C VAL A 413 27.92 2.03 0.36
N PRO A 414 29.12 1.57 0.76
CA PRO A 414 29.44 0.14 0.78
C PRO A 414 28.51 -0.63 1.72
N SER A 415 28.08 -1.82 1.31
CA SER A 415 27.40 -2.73 2.24
C SER A 415 28.40 -3.33 3.23
N ASN A 416 27.93 -3.81 4.38
CA ASN A 416 28.77 -4.41 5.44
C ASN A 416 29.68 -5.56 4.94
N LEU A 417 29.33 -6.18 3.81
CA LEU A 417 30.05 -7.30 3.21
C LEU A 417 31.11 -6.85 2.18
N PHE A 418 31.17 -5.57 1.83
CA PHE A 418 31.97 -5.08 0.73
C PHE A 418 32.77 -3.82 1.10
N ASN A 419 34.04 -4.01 1.46
CA ASN A 419 34.98 -2.90 1.61
C ASN A 419 35.47 -2.45 0.23
N LEU A 420 35.18 -1.20 -0.15
CA LEU A 420 35.68 -0.64 -1.40
C LEU A 420 37.19 -0.39 -1.30
N ILE A 421 37.95 -0.84 -2.30
CA ILE A 421 39.38 -0.54 -2.46
C ILE A 421 39.54 0.94 -2.86
N LEU A 422 40.65 1.58 -2.53
CA LEU A 422 40.99 2.98 -2.88
C LEU A 422 41.10 3.27 -4.40
N THR A 423 40.69 2.33 -5.25
CA THR A 423 40.71 2.44 -6.71
C THR A 423 39.29 2.48 -7.28
N PRO A 424 39.03 3.27 -8.32
CA PRO A 424 37.73 3.26 -9.01
C PRO A 424 37.37 1.87 -9.53
N MET A 425 36.10 1.48 -9.40
CA MET A 425 35.58 0.19 -9.86
C MET A 425 34.29 0.36 -10.66
N ASN A 426 34.10 -0.51 -11.66
CA ASN A 426 32.87 -0.55 -12.46
C ASN A 426 31.85 -1.49 -11.83
N PHE A 427 30.65 -0.98 -11.59
CA PHE A 427 29.51 -1.74 -11.10
C PHE A 427 28.39 -1.71 -12.13
N LYS A 428 27.61 -2.78 -12.21
CA LYS A 428 26.33 -2.70 -12.91
C LYS A 428 25.30 -2.05 -12.00
N LEU A 429 24.36 -1.29 -12.56
CA LEU A 429 23.33 -0.63 -11.76
C LEU A 429 22.46 -1.61 -10.95
N GLN A 430 22.30 -2.85 -11.44
CA GLN A 430 21.67 -3.95 -10.69
C GLN A 430 22.43 -4.41 -9.44
N GLU A 431 23.72 -4.09 -9.31
CA GLU A 431 24.56 -4.43 -8.14
C GLU A 431 24.46 -3.37 -7.01
N ILE A 432 23.77 -2.26 -7.30
CA ILE A 432 23.50 -1.17 -6.36
C ILE A 432 22.07 -1.34 -5.83
N ALA A 433 21.95 -1.59 -4.52
CA ALA A 433 20.65 -1.69 -3.86
C ALA A 433 19.92 -0.35 -3.92
N ARG A 434 18.67 -0.37 -4.40
CA ARG A 434 17.75 0.77 -4.34
C ARG A 434 16.73 0.56 -3.23
N ASN A 435 16.12 1.65 -2.76
CA ASN A 435 15.18 1.68 -1.61
C ASN A 435 14.03 0.66 -1.64
N GLN A 436 13.73 0.00 -2.76
CA GLN A 436 12.68 -1.03 -2.88
C GLN A 436 13.09 -2.40 -2.33
N ASP A 437 14.38 -2.62 -2.06
CA ASP A 437 14.94 -3.90 -1.62
C ASP A 437 15.31 -3.89 -0.12
N LYS A 438 14.46 -3.30 0.75
CA LYS A 438 14.72 -3.15 2.19
C LYS A 438 15.09 -4.45 2.91
N HIS A 439 14.62 -5.60 2.42
CA HIS A 439 14.87 -6.93 2.98
C HIS A 439 16.07 -7.68 2.35
N LEU A 440 16.74 -7.09 1.36
CA LEU A 440 17.78 -7.76 0.57
C LEU A 440 19.12 -7.00 0.60
N LYS A 441 19.32 -6.07 1.55
CA LYS A 441 20.54 -5.24 1.66
C LYS A 441 21.84 -6.08 1.61
N ASP A 442 21.81 -7.30 2.15
CA ASP A 442 22.96 -8.21 2.21
C ASP A 442 23.33 -8.86 0.86
N ASN A 443 22.48 -8.75 -0.17
CA ASN A 443 22.75 -9.32 -1.50
C ASN A 443 23.43 -8.34 -2.46
N PHE A 444 23.60 -7.08 -2.05
CA PHE A 444 24.17 -6.02 -2.88
C PHE A 444 25.50 -5.55 -2.33
N LYS A 445 26.37 -5.05 -3.22
CA LYS A 445 27.70 -4.54 -2.85
C LYS A 445 27.66 -3.09 -2.40
N LEU A 446 26.74 -2.32 -2.96
CA LEU A 446 26.59 -0.89 -2.76
C LEU A 446 25.12 -0.57 -2.47
N ILE A 447 24.88 0.46 -1.68
CA ILE A 447 23.57 0.96 -1.31
C ILE A 447 23.43 2.39 -1.84
N ASP A 448 22.36 2.65 -2.59
CA ASP A 448 22.03 3.98 -3.09
C ASP A 448 21.53 4.87 -1.93
N THR A 449 22.21 5.99 -1.69
CA THR A 449 21.77 6.98 -0.69
C THR A 449 20.55 7.78 -1.15
N THR A 450 20.24 7.70 -2.45
CA THR A 450 19.27 8.49 -3.23
C THR A 450 19.59 9.98 -3.32
N ASN A 451 20.80 10.37 -2.92
CA ASN A 451 21.38 11.66 -3.23
C ASN A 451 22.05 11.56 -4.61
N MET A 452 21.75 12.52 -5.49
CA MET A 452 22.32 12.57 -6.82
C MET A 452 22.77 13.98 -7.19
N TRP A 453 23.87 14.06 -7.91
CA TRP A 453 24.41 15.31 -8.45
C TRP A 453 24.21 15.30 -9.96
N VAL A 454 23.59 16.34 -10.50
CA VAL A 454 23.18 16.36 -11.91
C VAL A 454 23.57 17.69 -12.55
N SER A 455 24.06 17.63 -13.79
CA SER A 455 24.33 18.82 -14.60
C SER A 455 23.02 19.44 -15.10
N LEU A 456 22.84 20.74 -14.83
CA LEU A 456 21.66 21.50 -15.28
C LEU A 456 21.60 21.59 -16.81
N ARG A 457 22.75 21.59 -17.49
CA ARG A 457 22.83 21.58 -18.96
C ARG A 457 22.34 20.25 -19.53
N ALA A 458 22.70 19.14 -18.87
CA ALA A 458 22.23 17.82 -19.25
C ALA A 458 20.72 17.68 -19.02
N ILE A 459 20.20 18.18 -17.89
CA ILE A 459 18.75 18.24 -17.63
C ILE A 459 18.03 18.99 -18.75
N LYS A 460 18.51 20.19 -19.12
CA LYS A 460 17.93 20.99 -20.21
C LYS A 460 17.92 20.23 -21.54
N ARG A 461 19.06 19.61 -21.91
CA ARG A 461 19.20 18.78 -23.11
C ARG A 461 18.16 17.64 -23.16
N LEU A 462 17.93 16.97 -22.03
CA LEU A 462 17.00 15.84 -21.95
C LEU A 462 15.54 16.28 -22.05
N VAL A 463 15.15 17.31 -21.31
CA VAL A 463 13.76 17.78 -21.30
C VAL A 463 13.39 18.43 -22.64
N ASP A 464 14.30 19.19 -23.27
CA ASP A 464 14.09 19.75 -24.61
C ASP A 464 13.85 18.62 -25.65
N PHE A 465 14.61 17.52 -25.54
CA PHE A 465 14.47 16.36 -26.41
C PHE A 465 13.13 15.62 -26.21
N GLU A 466 12.63 15.50 -24.98
CA GLU A 466 11.29 14.93 -24.73
C GLU A 466 10.15 15.87 -25.13
N GLY A 467 10.32 17.18 -24.97
CA GLY A 467 9.38 18.20 -25.47
C GLY A 467 9.21 18.11 -26.99
N LEU A 468 10.29 17.82 -27.72
CA LEU A 468 10.31 17.55 -29.16
C LEU A 468 9.53 16.29 -29.58
N LYS A 469 9.38 15.28 -28.71
CA LYS A 469 8.53 14.10 -28.98
C LYS A 469 7.04 14.38 -28.81
N HIS A 470 6.67 15.29 -27.90
CA HIS A 470 5.28 15.65 -27.62
C HIS A 470 4.75 16.79 -28.50
N GLY A 471 5.63 17.58 -29.11
CA GLY A 471 5.30 18.51 -30.18
C GLY A 471 5.18 17.76 -31.53
N LYS A 472 4.00 17.79 -32.16
CA LYS A 472 3.83 17.27 -33.53
C LYS A 472 4.92 17.83 -34.46
N PRO A 473 5.56 17.03 -35.32
CA PRO A 473 6.47 17.57 -36.32
C PRO A 473 5.64 18.35 -37.35
N SER A 474 5.78 19.67 -37.36
CA SER A 474 5.41 20.48 -38.52
C SER A 474 6.30 20.05 -39.69
N ALA A 475 5.66 19.59 -40.76
CA ALA A 475 6.33 19.14 -41.97
C ALA A 475 7.18 20.25 -42.59
N SER A 476 8.50 20.10 -42.59
CA SER A 476 9.35 20.52 -43.71
C SER A 476 10.79 19.98 -43.62
N LYS A 477 11.10 19.15 -44.62
CA LYS A 477 12.40 18.92 -45.30
C LYS A 477 13.58 18.34 -44.51
N GLU A 478 13.80 17.06 -44.79
CA GLU A 478 15.08 16.36 -44.97
C GLU A 478 16.35 17.19 -44.79
N LYS A 479 17.18 16.77 -43.83
CA LYS A 479 18.62 16.61 -43.99
C LYS A 479 19.16 15.63 -42.94
N ASP A 480 19.98 14.71 -43.42
CA ASP A 480 20.63 13.61 -42.71
C ASP A 480 21.33 14.03 -41.41
N TYR A 481 20.88 13.45 -40.30
CA TYR A 481 21.77 13.05 -39.20
C TYR A 481 21.28 11.67 -38.73
N ASP A 482 22.06 10.64 -39.05
CA ASP A 482 21.83 9.27 -38.59
C ASP A 482 22.13 9.19 -37.09
N LEU A 483 21.11 9.43 -36.28
CA LEU A 483 21.07 9.15 -34.84
C LEU A 483 19.86 8.28 -34.56
N THR A 484 19.95 7.03 -35.01
CA THR A 484 19.01 5.97 -34.67
C THR A 484 19.16 5.58 -33.18
N LEU A 485 18.43 6.25 -32.29
CA LEU A 485 18.16 5.73 -30.96
C LEU A 485 17.08 4.63 -31.04
N PRO A 486 17.20 3.54 -30.27
CA PRO A 486 16.22 2.44 -30.28
C PRO A 486 14.81 2.98 -29.92
N GLN A 487 13.80 2.58 -30.69
CA GLN A 487 12.39 2.96 -30.52
C GLN A 487 11.73 2.48 -29.19
N ASP A 488 12.50 1.98 -28.22
CA ASP A 488 12.02 1.28 -27.02
C ASP A 488 12.31 2.03 -25.70
N SER A 489 12.14 3.35 -25.65
CA SER A 489 12.24 4.14 -24.41
C SER A 489 10.94 4.06 -23.58
N GLU A 490 10.51 2.84 -23.23
CA GLU A 490 9.44 2.59 -22.23
C GLU A 490 10.01 2.33 -20.83
N THR A 491 11.31 2.55 -20.61
CA THR A 491 12.07 2.00 -19.47
C THR A 491 12.32 2.96 -18.30
N GLY A 492 11.87 4.22 -18.37
CA GLY A 492 11.79 5.16 -17.22
C GLY A 492 13.11 5.58 -16.54
N LEU A 493 14.24 4.99 -16.88
CA LEU A 493 15.52 5.23 -16.19
C LEU A 493 16.28 6.41 -16.83
N ALA A 494 16.08 7.63 -16.29
CA ALA A 494 16.74 8.85 -16.76
C ALA A 494 18.27 8.73 -16.87
N ILE A 495 18.88 7.94 -15.97
CA ILE A 495 20.34 7.74 -15.90
C ILE A 495 20.95 7.24 -17.23
N GLN A 496 20.19 6.53 -18.07
CA GLN A 496 20.68 6.05 -19.37
C GLN A 496 20.88 7.17 -20.40
N LEU A 497 20.25 8.32 -20.17
CA LEU A 497 20.25 9.44 -21.11
C LEU A 497 21.38 10.44 -20.83
N PHE A 498 22.02 10.34 -19.67
CA PHE A 498 23.16 11.18 -19.28
C PHE A 498 24.47 10.62 -19.83
N ASN A 499 25.36 11.52 -20.26
CA ASN A 499 26.72 11.13 -20.60
C ASN A 499 27.58 11.08 -19.34
N ASN A 500 28.62 10.24 -19.35
CA ASN A 500 29.62 10.19 -18.28
C ASN A 500 29.00 10.00 -16.88
N VAL A 501 28.27 8.90 -16.70
CA VAL A 501 27.61 8.54 -15.43
C VAL A 501 28.64 7.93 -14.47
N THR A 502 28.71 8.47 -13.26
CA THR A 502 29.61 7.98 -12.21
C THR A 502 28.88 7.76 -10.89
N GLY A 503 29.55 7.13 -9.94
CA GLY A 503 29.13 7.11 -8.55
C GLY A 503 30.29 7.51 -7.64
N VAL A 504 29.97 8.04 -6.46
CA VAL A 504 30.94 8.29 -5.40
C VAL A 504 30.57 7.43 -4.21
N SER A 505 31.52 6.62 -3.75
CA SER A 505 31.37 5.83 -2.54
C SER A 505 31.71 6.71 -1.33
N VAL A 506 30.68 7.15 -0.63
CA VAL A 506 30.77 8.02 0.55
C VAL A 506 30.91 7.19 1.83
N PRO A 507 31.51 7.74 2.89
CA PRO A 507 31.57 7.06 4.18
C PRO A 507 30.18 6.73 4.74
N GLU A 508 30.07 5.65 5.51
CA GLU A 508 28.82 5.23 6.17
C GLU A 508 28.25 6.33 7.08
N SER A 509 29.11 7.20 7.62
CA SER A 509 28.69 8.35 8.42
C SER A 509 27.79 9.34 7.68
N ARG A 510 27.72 9.28 6.33
CA ARG A 510 26.85 10.11 5.49
C ARG A 510 25.51 9.44 5.13
N TYR A 511 25.20 8.30 5.74
CA TYR A 511 23.96 7.57 5.46
C TYR A 511 23.26 7.14 6.75
N LEU A 512 22.33 8.00 7.19
CA LEU A 512 21.41 7.77 8.29
C LEU A 512 19.97 7.99 7.79
N PRO A 513 19.36 6.97 7.17
CA PRO A 513 17.99 7.06 6.69
C PRO A 513 17.00 7.10 7.87
N LEU A 514 15.99 7.97 7.77
CA LEU A 514 14.89 8.07 8.74
C LEU A 514 13.67 7.31 8.22
N ASP A 515 13.64 6.01 8.46
CA ASP A 515 12.56 5.12 8.01
C ASP A 515 11.55 4.82 9.12
N ALA A 516 12.03 4.66 10.36
CA ALA A 516 11.24 4.31 11.52
C ALA A 516 11.62 5.14 12.76
N THR A 517 10.82 5.05 13.82
CA THR A 517 11.09 5.71 15.11
C THR A 517 12.31 5.13 15.84
N SER A 518 12.72 3.90 15.51
CA SER A 518 14.00 3.34 15.94
C SER A 518 15.19 4.17 15.43
N ASP A 519 15.13 4.63 14.17
CA ASP A 519 16.16 5.49 13.59
C ASP A 519 16.13 6.88 14.24
N LEU A 520 14.92 7.37 14.56
CA LEU A 520 14.75 8.63 15.28
C LEU A 520 15.39 8.59 16.68
N LEU A 521 15.25 7.47 17.40
CA LEU A 521 15.90 7.29 18.70
C LEU A 521 17.43 7.38 18.59
N ILE A 522 18.01 6.77 17.54
CA ILE A 522 19.45 6.86 17.28
C ILE A 522 19.86 8.33 17.03
N LEU A 523 19.11 9.04 16.20
CA LEU A 523 19.41 10.41 15.81
C LEU A 523 19.23 11.44 16.93
N GLN A 524 18.25 11.24 17.81
CA GLN A 524 17.97 12.14 18.94
C GLN A 524 18.84 11.85 20.17
N SER A 525 19.53 10.71 20.20
CA SER A 525 20.37 10.32 21.32
C SER A 525 21.74 11.00 21.33
N ASP A 526 22.50 10.75 22.39
CA ASP A 526 23.89 11.18 22.57
C ASP A 526 24.91 10.50 21.65
N LEU A 527 24.49 9.61 20.74
CA LEU A 527 25.35 9.01 19.72
C LEU A 527 25.86 10.01 18.69
N TYR A 528 25.10 11.06 18.44
CA TYR A 528 25.43 12.07 17.44
C TYR A 528 25.36 13.46 18.05
N THR A 529 26.27 14.32 17.63
CA THR A 529 26.29 15.74 17.95
C THR A 529 26.12 16.54 16.68
N CYS A 530 25.29 17.58 16.70
CA CYS A 530 25.11 18.47 15.57
C CYS A 530 26.05 19.68 15.68
N VAL A 531 26.94 19.87 14.70
CA VAL A 531 27.80 21.05 14.59
C VAL A 531 27.56 21.66 13.21
N GLU A 532 27.16 22.92 13.16
CA GLU A 532 26.92 23.66 11.89
C GLU A 532 25.97 22.94 10.92
N GLY A 533 24.96 22.24 11.45
CA GLY A 533 23.99 21.46 10.65
C GLY A 533 24.51 20.10 10.18
N VAL A 534 25.73 19.71 10.55
CA VAL A 534 26.31 18.40 10.23
C VAL A 534 26.25 17.50 11.46
N LEU A 535 25.64 16.33 11.31
CA LEU A 535 25.66 15.29 12.34
C LEU A 535 27.03 14.62 12.36
N THR A 536 27.69 14.70 13.50
CA THR A 536 28.99 14.11 13.77
C THR A 536 28.85 13.03 14.83
N ARG A 537 29.57 11.93 14.65
CA ARG A 537 29.56 10.83 15.63
C ARG A 537 30.20 11.33 16.92
N ASN A 538 29.57 11.05 18.06
CA ASN A 538 30.14 11.40 19.36
C ASN A 538 31.46 10.63 19.57
N PRO A 539 32.61 11.32 19.82
CA PRO A 539 33.90 10.68 19.99
C PRO A 539 33.98 9.77 21.23
N ALA A 540 33.06 9.90 22.20
CA ALA A 540 33.00 9.00 23.34
C ALA A 540 32.46 7.60 22.99
N ARG A 541 31.85 7.42 21.81
CA ARG A 541 31.45 6.10 21.30
C ARG A 541 32.68 5.30 20.85
N THR A 542 32.99 4.21 21.54
CA THR A 542 34.13 3.33 21.21
C THR A 542 33.84 2.38 20.05
N ASN A 543 32.59 1.92 19.90
CA ASN A 543 32.19 1.01 18.82
C ASN A 543 31.76 1.82 17.57
N PRO A 544 32.42 1.63 16.41
CA PRO A 544 32.11 2.37 15.19
C PRO A 544 30.67 2.16 14.70
N SER A 545 30.09 0.98 14.95
CA SER A 545 28.76 0.62 14.48
C SER A 545 27.63 1.22 15.34
N ASN A 546 26.49 1.48 14.71
CA ASN A 546 25.24 1.83 15.38
C ASN A 546 24.67 0.66 16.20
N PRO A 547 24.02 0.94 17.34
CA PRO A 547 23.27 -0.09 18.04
C PRO A 547 22.09 -0.58 17.21
N VAL A 548 21.74 -1.85 17.38
CA VAL A 548 20.53 -2.42 16.76
C VAL A 548 19.33 -2.10 17.65
N ILE A 549 18.43 -1.24 17.17
CA ILE A 549 17.23 -0.84 17.92
C ILE A 549 15.99 -1.41 17.24
N ASP A 550 15.20 -2.13 18.03
CA ASP A 550 13.95 -2.74 17.61
C ASP A 550 12.83 -2.35 18.57
N LEU A 551 11.98 -1.42 18.15
CA LEU A 551 10.84 -0.93 18.94
C LEU A 551 9.54 -1.58 18.47
N GLY A 552 8.70 -1.94 19.44
CA GLY A 552 7.40 -2.56 19.18
C GLY A 552 6.41 -1.62 18.48
N PRO A 553 5.25 -2.15 18.04
CA PRO A 553 4.22 -1.37 17.35
C PRO A 553 3.70 -0.19 18.19
N GLU A 554 3.82 -0.25 19.52
CA GLU A 554 3.46 0.82 20.44
C GLU A 554 4.30 2.11 20.25
N PHE A 555 5.45 2.01 19.58
CA PHE A 555 6.36 3.12 19.30
C PHE A 555 6.38 3.50 17.81
N GLU A 556 5.56 2.87 16.95
CA GLU A 556 5.61 3.06 15.50
C GLU A 556 5.30 4.51 15.09
N LYS A 557 4.40 5.17 15.83
CA LYS A 557 4.02 6.57 15.58
C LYS A 557 4.89 7.54 16.37
N VAL A 558 5.31 8.65 15.75
CA VAL A 558 6.15 9.67 16.39
C VAL A 558 5.49 10.24 17.65
N GLY A 559 4.18 10.50 17.61
CA GLY A 559 3.46 11.02 18.78
C GLY A 559 3.48 10.04 19.96
N ASP A 560 3.30 8.74 19.71
CA ASP A 560 3.35 7.72 20.76
C ASP A 560 4.79 7.52 21.27
N PHE A 561 5.76 7.51 20.35
CA PHE A 561 7.19 7.47 20.67
C PHE A 561 7.61 8.61 21.60
N GLN A 562 7.28 9.86 21.25
CA GLN A 562 7.61 11.04 22.05
C GLN A 562 6.90 11.03 23.42
N ASN A 563 5.66 10.55 23.49
CA ASN A 563 4.94 10.45 24.76
C ASN A 563 5.53 9.38 25.69
N ARG A 564 6.10 8.32 25.13
CA ARG A 564 6.67 7.19 25.89
C ARG A 564 8.09 7.45 26.39
N PHE A 565 8.83 8.35 25.76
CA PHE A 565 10.14 8.81 26.22
C PHE A 565 10.04 10.21 26.80
N ARG A 566 10.04 10.32 28.14
CA ARG A 566 10.01 11.63 28.81
C ARG A 566 11.25 12.46 28.50
N SER A 567 12.40 11.79 28.42
CA SER A 567 13.63 12.28 27.80
C SER A 567 14.26 11.16 26.99
N ILE A 568 15.07 11.51 25.99
CA ILE A 568 15.79 10.53 25.19
C ILE A 568 16.91 9.90 26.04
N PRO A 569 16.97 8.57 26.16
CA PRO A 569 17.99 7.91 26.96
C PRO A 569 19.38 8.08 26.35
N SER A 570 20.39 8.06 27.22
CA SER A 570 21.78 7.89 26.80
C SER A 570 21.99 6.46 26.29
N ILE A 571 22.47 6.32 25.05
CA ILE A 571 22.70 5.01 24.40
C ILE A 571 24.12 4.91 23.83
N ILE A 572 25.03 5.77 24.28
CA ILE A 572 26.41 5.81 23.80
C ILE A 572 27.19 4.52 24.02
N GLU A 573 26.83 3.72 25.02
CA GLU A 573 27.42 2.41 25.32
C GLU A 573 26.48 1.23 24.96
N LEU A 574 25.41 1.49 24.19
CA LEU A 574 24.43 0.47 23.80
C LEU A 574 24.92 -0.38 22.61
N ASP A 575 24.68 -1.69 22.65
CA ASP A 575 24.89 -2.60 21.52
C ASP A 575 23.55 -2.96 20.84
N SER A 576 22.52 -3.27 21.64
CA SER A 576 21.18 -3.55 21.11
C SER A 576 20.08 -3.21 22.11
N LEU A 577 18.95 -2.70 21.61
CA LEU A 577 17.74 -2.44 22.39
C LEU A 577 16.54 -3.09 21.72
N THR A 578 15.85 -3.97 22.44
CA THR A 578 14.54 -4.51 22.03
C THR A 578 13.47 -4.06 23.01
N VAL A 579 12.41 -3.40 22.53
CA VAL A 579 11.28 -3.00 23.36
C VAL A 579 9.98 -3.56 22.79
N ARG A 580 9.15 -4.18 23.64
CA ARG A 580 7.85 -4.77 23.26
C ARG A 580 6.78 -4.49 24.31
N GLY A 581 5.57 -4.17 23.88
CA GLY A 581 4.43 -3.96 24.77
C GLY A 581 4.36 -2.55 25.38
N ASP A 582 3.54 -2.38 26.42
CA ASP A 582 3.26 -1.07 27.03
C ASP A 582 4.39 -0.62 27.97
N VAL A 583 5.47 -0.11 27.38
CA VAL A 583 6.68 0.37 28.07
C VAL A 583 6.77 1.90 28.02
N TRP A 584 7.20 2.49 29.13
CA TRP A 584 7.37 3.94 29.33
C TRP A 584 8.71 4.22 29.98
N PHE A 585 9.37 5.29 29.55
CA PHE A 585 10.71 5.69 29.98
C PHE A 585 10.65 7.07 30.66
N GLY A 586 11.17 7.13 31.89
CA GLY A 586 11.37 8.36 32.65
C GLY A 586 12.53 9.23 32.14
N ASP A 587 12.98 10.14 32.99
CA ASP A 587 14.04 11.11 32.67
C ASP A 587 15.45 10.56 32.93
N ASN A 588 16.43 10.96 32.13
CA ASN A 588 17.87 10.68 32.34
C ASN A 588 18.24 9.19 32.43
N ILE A 589 17.59 8.34 31.66
CA ILE A 589 17.87 6.89 31.60
C ILE A 589 19.15 6.64 30.80
N THR A 590 19.95 5.66 31.23
CA THR A 590 21.16 5.21 30.52
C THR A 590 21.04 3.74 30.14
N LEU A 591 21.24 3.40 28.88
CA LEU A 591 21.18 2.03 28.36
C LEU A 591 22.55 1.59 27.84
N LYS A 592 23.00 0.41 28.27
CA LYS A 592 24.35 -0.11 27.98
C LYS A 592 24.31 -1.59 27.57
N GLY A 593 25.17 -1.97 26.62
CA GLY A 593 25.27 -3.34 26.14
C GLY A 593 23.97 -3.85 25.49
N GLN A 594 23.53 -5.05 25.86
CA GLN A 594 22.31 -5.66 25.30
C GLN A 594 21.12 -5.51 26.26
N VAL A 595 20.12 -4.73 25.86
CA VAL A 595 18.92 -4.47 26.69
C VAL A 595 17.66 -4.98 25.99
N THR A 596 16.87 -5.78 26.70
CA THR A 596 15.55 -6.23 26.24
C THR A 596 14.49 -5.88 27.27
N ILE A 597 13.41 -5.21 26.86
CA ILE A 597 12.31 -4.81 27.73
C ILE A 597 11.01 -5.27 27.10
N ALA A 598 10.33 -6.24 27.71
CA ALA A 598 9.09 -6.79 27.18
C ALA A 598 7.98 -6.80 28.22
N ALA A 599 7.00 -5.92 28.05
CA ALA A 599 5.80 -5.90 28.87
C ALA A 599 4.83 -7.01 28.43
N LYS A 600 4.40 -7.86 29.37
CA LYS A 600 3.38 -8.88 29.12
C LYS A 600 2.02 -8.24 28.78
N PRO A 601 1.13 -8.92 28.04
CA PRO A 601 -0.18 -8.37 27.70
C PRO A 601 -0.97 -7.91 28.95
N GLY A 602 -1.37 -6.63 28.96
CA GLY A 602 -2.11 -6.01 30.07
C GLY A 602 -1.24 -5.51 31.23
N LEU A 603 0.09 -5.68 31.16
CA LEU A 603 1.04 -5.13 32.11
C LEU A 603 1.65 -3.85 31.54
N LYS A 604 1.81 -2.83 32.38
CA LYS A 604 2.52 -1.59 32.07
C LYS A 604 3.89 -1.62 32.75
N LEU A 605 4.96 -1.35 32.02
CA LEU A 605 6.31 -1.19 32.56
C LEU A 605 6.71 0.29 32.50
N GLU A 606 7.05 0.87 33.65
CA GLU A 606 7.54 2.24 33.76
C GLU A 606 8.97 2.23 34.28
N ILE A 607 9.93 2.57 33.43
CA ILE A 607 11.33 2.71 33.83
C ILE A 607 11.48 4.05 34.55
N SER A 608 11.93 4.00 35.80
CA SER A 608 12.08 5.17 36.68
C SER A 608 13.20 6.11 36.20
N ASP A 609 13.13 7.36 36.66
CA ASP A 609 14.11 8.40 36.34
C ASP A 609 15.53 8.00 36.82
N GLY A 610 16.55 8.27 36.01
CA GLY A 610 17.97 8.07 36.34
C GLY A 610 18.46 6.62 36.33
N VAL A 611 17.62 5.66 35.94
CA VAL A 611 17.98 4.23 35.95
C VAL A 611 19.02 3.93 34.88
N ILE A 612 20.02 3.12 35.26
CA ILE A 612 21.04 2.57 34.36
C ILE A 612 20.71 1.10 34.12
N ILE A 613 20.47 0.74 32.86
CA ILE A 613 20.17 -0.65 32.45
C ILE A 613 21.32 -1.14 31.59
N GLU A 614 22.03 -2.16 32.08
CA GLU A 614 23.18 -2.74 31.41
C GLU A 614 23.02 -4.26 31.27
N ASN A 615 23.11 -4.79 30.04
CA ASN A 615 23.10 -6.23 29.76
C ASN A 615 21.97 -6.99 30.46
N LYS A 616 20.75 -6.46 30.40
CA LYS A 616 19.60 -6.92 31.20
C LYS A 616 18.36 -7.15 30.36
N GLU A 617 17.59 -8.14 30.76
CA GLU A 617 16.23 -8.40 30.28
C GLU A 617 15.22 -8.04 31.38
N ILE A 618 14.22 -7.21 31.04
CA ILE A 618 13.18 -6.73 31.95
C ILE A 618 11.82 -7.21 31.42
N ASN A 619 11.16 -8.07 32.20
CA ASN A 619 9.87 -8.67 31.83
C ASN A 619 8.77 -8.40 32.87
N ASP A 620 9.14 -7.90 34.04
CA ASP A 620 8.26 -7.62 35.17
C ASP A 620 8.72 -6.34 35.91
N PRO A 621 7.82 -5.57 36.56
CA PRO A 621 8.22 -4.43 37.37
C PRO A 621 9.28 -4.72 38.44
N ALA A 622 9.35 -5.97 38.94
CA ALA A 622 10.38 -6.39 39.88
C ALA A 622 11.80 -6.46 39.27
N ASP A 623 11.91 -6.48 37.93
CA ASP A 623 13.18 -6.52 37.21
C ASP A 623 13.75 -5.12 36.96
N ILE A 624 13.00 -4.05 37.23
CA ILE A 624 13.43 -2.64 37.12
C ILE A 624 14.15 -2.25 38.40
#